data_AF-A0A072PC97-F1
#
_entry.id   AF-A0A072PC97-F1
#
_cell.length_a   1.000
_cell.length_b   1.000
_cell.length_c   1.000
_cell.angle_alpha   90.00
_cell.angle_beta   90.00
_cell.angle_gamma   90.00
#
_symmetry.space_group_name_H-M   'P 1'
#
loop_
_entity.id
_entity.type
_entity.pdbx_description
1 polymer ?
#
loop_
_entity_poly.entity_id
_entity_poly.type
_entity_poly.pdbx_seq_one_letter_code
_entity_poly.pdbx_strand_id
1 'polypeptide(L)'
;MGSKPQRVETPVAGLPAIKRHIATHDAAGTSVYVASPPPQQYIRIPGTGGVARSWSVGSVPAKLEGDADMKAYLAEDGATSWTHPAIVTPNGVNALVVDLEPGGVSDMHRTVSIDFSICVIGEILHELDGGETVLLKPGLLIESHSHMAIALTTADSARCAQDHIVQRGTNHKWRNASKTEPARFIGVTLSCEPFDIAGKQLQEKFAGDTFADAAKGKSASNL
;
A
#
# COMPACT_ATOMS: atom_id res chain seq x y z
N MET A 1 -18.70 -15.16 13.66
CA MET A 1 -18.46 -13.76 13.28
C MET A 1 -17.06 -13.42 13.74
N GLY A 2 -16.09 -13.27 12.82
CA GLY A 2 -14.75 -12.82 13.20
C GLY A 2 -14.81 -11.38 13.70
N SER A 3 -14.08 -11.06 14.77
CA SER A 3 -13.96 -9.68 15.26
C SER A 3 -13.39 -8.79 14.15
N LYS A 4 -13.93 -7.58 13.97
CA LYS A 4 -13.37 -6.59 13.05
C LYS A 4 -11.89 -6.36 13.39
N PRO A 5 -10.98 -6.28 12.39
CA PRO A 5 -9.58 -6.03 12.65
C PRO A 5 -9.41 -4.71 13.42
N GLN A 6 -8.59 -4.72 14.46
CA GLN A 6 -8.30 -3.53 15.26
C GLN A 6 -7.59 -2.50 14.38
N ARG A 7 -8.11 -1.26 14.40
CA ARG A 7 -7.55 -0.13 13.67
C ARG A 7 -6.89 0.85 14.62
N VAL A 8 -5.78 1.43 14.18
CA VAL A 8 -5.02 2.44 14.93
C VAL A 8 -4.56 3.56 14.01
N GLU A 9 -4.42 4.76 14.57
CA GLU A 9 -3.96 5.94 13.82
C GLU A 9 -2.43 6.08 13.79
N THR A 10 -1.75 5.36 14.70
CA THR A 10 -0.31 5.40 14.79
C THR A 10 0.33 4.44 13.78
N PRO A 11 1.43 4.84 13.12
CA PRO A 11 2.22 3.96 12.26
C PRO A 11 3.06 2.98 13.09
N VAL A 12 3.73 2.02 12.43
CA VAL A 12 4.71 1.15 13.12
C VAL A 12 5.73 2.01 13.88
N ALA A 13 6.08 1.57 15.10
CA ALA A 13 6.97 2.33 15.97
C ALA A 13 8.29 2.65 15.26
N GLY A 14 8.78 3.88 15.40
CA GLY A 14 9.96 4.39 14.68
C GLY A 14 9.65 5.03 13.32
N LEU A 15 8.47 4.81 12.74
CA LEU A 15 8.06 5.51 11.53
C LEU A 15 7.33 6.83 11.84
N PRO A 16 7.54 7.89 11.04
CA PRO A 16 6.74 9.09 11.14
C PRO A 16 5.30 8.84 10.71
N ALA A 17 4.35 9.59 11.26
CA ALA A 17 2.97 9.57 10.77
C ALA A 17 2.90 10.07 9.31
N ILE A 18 2.07 9.43 8.49
CA ILE A 18 1.76 9.97 7.16
C ILE A 18 0.77 11.11 7.30
N LYS A 19 1.07 12.21 6.62
CA LYS A 19 0.15 13.33 6.41
C LYS A 19 -0.52 13.17 5.05
N ARG A 20 -1.85 13.18 5.04
CA ARG A 20 -2.64 13.16 3.80
C ARG A 20 -3.30 14.52 3.61
N HIS A 21 -2.99 15.17 2.50
CA HIS A 21 -3.61 16.42 2.08
C HIS A 21 -4.55 16.12 0.92
N ILE A 22 -5.82 16.51 1.04
CA ILE A 22 -6.86 16.21 0.05
C ILE A 22 -7.27 17.53 -0.59
N ALA A 23 -7.03 17.67 -1.90
CA ALA A 23 -7.51 18.79 -2.68
C ALA A 23 -8.92 18.49 -3.22
N THR A 24 -9.80 19.49 -3.25
CA THR A 24 -11.15 19.45 -3.82
C THR A 24 -11.55 20.85 -4.31
N HIS A 25 -12.82 21.08 -4.62
CA HIS A 25 -13.38 22.38 -4.96
C HIS A 25 -14.42 22.83 -3.92
N ASP A 26 -14.47 24.13 -3.64
CA ASP A 26 -15.57 24.71 -2.85
C ASP A 26 -16.85 24.89 -3.69
N ALA A 27 -17.92 25.43 -3.08
CA ALA A 27 -19.19 25.68 -3.76
C ALA A 27 -19.10 26.70 -4.92
N ALA A 28 -18.03 27.51 -4.97
CA ALA A 28 -17.78 28.44 -6.07
C ALA A 28 -16.92 27.81 -7.18
N GLY A 29 -16.47 26.56 -7.02
CA GLY A 29 -15.60 25.87 -7.95
C GLY A 29 -14.12 26.23 -7.80
N THR A 30 -13.73 26.87 -6.69
CA THR A 30 -12.32 27.19 -6.41
C THR A 30 -11.61 25.98 -5.85
N SER A 31 -10.40 25.67 -6.35
CA SER A 31 -9.58 24.58 -5.80
C SER A 31 -9.11 24.91 -4.37
N VAL A 32 -9.40 24.03 -3.43
CA VAL A 32 -9.12 24.17 -1.99
C VAL A 32 -8.60 22.87 -1.39
N TYR A 33 -8.04 22.92 -0.18
CA TYR A 33 -7.77 21.72 0.61
C TYR A 33 -8.91 21.45 1.58
N VAL A 34 -9.20 20.17 1.82
CA VAL A 34 -10.07 19.74 2.92
C VAL A 34 -9.43 20.16 4.24
N ALA A 35 -10.13 21.00 5.02
CA ALA A 35 -9.59 21.61 6.24
C ALA A 35 -9.28 20.61 7.37
N SER A 36 -10.04 19.51 7.44
CA SER A 36 -9.88 18.46 8.46
C SER A 36 -10.02 17.09 7.82
N PRO A 37 -8.96 16.59 7.14
CA PRO A 37 -9.01 15.27 6.55
C PRO A 37 -9.15 14.21 7.65
N PRO A 38 -9.90 13.12 7.40
CA PRO A 38 -9.99 12.01 8.35
C PRO A 38 -8.59 11.44 8.63
N PRO A 39 -8.33 10.90 9.84
CA PRO A 39 -7.06 10.27 10.14
C PRO A 39 -6.78 9.05 9.27
N GLN A 40 -5.50 8.73 9.08
CA GLN A 40 -5.09 7.49 8.43
C GLN A 40 -5.24 6.33 9.42
N GLN A 41 -5.97 5.28 9.03
CA GLN A 41 -6.27 4.15 9.91
C GLN A 41 -5.55 2.89 9.42
N TYR A 42 -4.63 2.36 10.22
CA TYR A 42 -3.85 1.15 9.95
C TYR A 42 -4.57 -0.06 10.53
N ILE A 43 -4.66 -1.13 9.74
CA ILE A 43 -4.86 -2.49 10.26
C ILE A 43 -3.49 -3.00 10.70
N ARG A 44 -3.35 -3.41 11.96
CA ARG A 44 -2.10 -3.99 12.47
C ARG A 44 -2.05 -5.49 12.27
N ILE A 45 -0.86 -5.96 11.89
CA ILE A 45 -0.54 -7.37 11.70
C ILE A 45 0.70 -7.65 12.55
N PRO A 46 0.51 -8.14 13.79
CA PRO A 46 1.63 -8.35 14.72
C PRO A 46 2.74 -9.21 14.12
N GLY A 47 3.99 -8.80 14.28
CA GLY A 47 5.17 -9.50 13.73
C GLY A 47 5.41 -9.24 12.24
N THR A 48 4.50 -8.52 11.57
CA THR A 48 4.64 -8.11 10.16
C THR A 48 4.71 -6.60 10.04
N GLY A 49 3.74 -5.87 10.60
CA GLY A 49 3.63 -4.43 10.51
C GLY A 49 2.18 -3.93 10.45
N GLY A 50 1.85 -3.13 9.43
CA GLY A 50 0.49 -2.63 9.25
C GLY A 50 0.21 -2.07 7.85
N VAL A 51 -1.06 -2.12 7.46
CA VAL A 51 -1.53 -1.61 6.16
C VAL A 51 -2.64 -0.60 6.38
N ALA A 52 -2.56 0.54 5.70
CA ALA A 52 -3.59 1.56 5.73
C ALA A 52 -4.04 1.90 4.31
N ARG A 53 -5.34 1.83 4.06
CA ARG A 53 -5.93 2.33 2.81
C ARG A 53 -5.92 3.86 2.88
N SER A 54 -5.03 4.48 2.11
CA SER A 54 -4.89 5.93 2.06
C SER A 54 -5.91 6.59 1.15
N TRP A 55 -6.33 5.94 0.08
CA TRP A 55 -7.51 6.35 -0.68
C TRP A 55 -8.00 5.19 -1.51
N SER A 56 -9.23 5.29 -2.00
CA SER A 56 -9.78 4.32 -2.94
C SER A 56 -10.83 4.96 -3.84
N VAL A 57 -10.80 4.59 -5.11
CA VAL A 57 -11.85 4.91 -6.09
C VAL A 57 -12.40 3.61 -6.66
N GLY A 58 -13.70 3.59 -6.94
CA GLY A 58 -14.40 2.38 -7.40
C GLY A 58 -14.45 2.20 -8.92
N SER A 59 -13.82 3.10 -9.67
CA SER A 59 -13.80 3.05 -11.13
C SER A 59 -12.55 3.73 -11.70
N VAL A 60 -12.12 3.29 -12.88
CA VAL A 60 -11.21 4.02 -13.76
C VAL A 60 -11.90 4.21 -15.11
N PRO A 61 -12.21 5.45 -15.55
CA PRO A 61 -11.92 6.73 -14.90
C PRO A 61 -12.64 6.92 -13.54
N ALA A 62 -12.02 7.71 -12.65
CA ALA A 62 -12.57 8.03 -11.33
C ALA A 62 -13.80 8.97 -11.44
N LYS A 63 -14.76 8.81 -10.53
CA LYS A 63 -15.97 9.64 -10.44
C LYS A 63 -15.86 10.60 -9.26
N LEU A 64 -15.60 11.88 -9.54
CA LEU A 64 -15.37 12.92 -8.53
C LEU A 64 -16.53 13.91 -8.39
N GLU A 65 -17.52 13.85 -9.28
CA GLU A 65 -18.66 14.77 -9.28
C GLU A 65 -19.38 14.73 -7.93
N GLY A 66 -19.59 15.91 -7.34
CA GLY A 66 -20.21 16.05 -6.03
C GLY A 66 -19.48 15.30 -4.92
N ASP A 67 -18.14 15.18 -5.00
CA ASP A 67 -17.29 14.45 -4.05
C ASP A 67 -17.71 12.99 -3.85
N ALA A 68 -18.20 12.34 -4.92
CA ALA A 68 -18.75 10.97 -4.84
C ALA A 68 -17.72 9.96 -4.29
N ASP A 69 -16.46 10.04 -4.71
CA ASP A 69 -15.38 9.19 -4.23
C ASP A 69 -15.06 9.45 -2.75
N MET A 70 -14.98 10.71 -2.32
CA MET A 70 -14.72 11.08 -0.93
C MET A 70 -15.85 10.59 -0.02
N LYS A 71 -17.11 10.79 -0.42
CA LYS A 71 -18.28 10.27 0.33
C LYS A 71 -18.23 8.75 0.46
N ALA A 72 -17.91 8.05 -0.62
CA ALA A 72 -17.79 6.59 -0.62
C ALA A 72 -16.57 6.09 0.18
N TYR A 73 -15.46 6.82 0.15
CA TYR A 73 -14.28 6.52 0.95
C TYR A 73 -14.57 6.71 2.45
N LEU A 74 -15.27 7.78 2.83
CA LEU A 74 -15.58 8.13 4.23
C LEU A 74 -16.69 7.29 4.87
N ALA A 75 -17.53 6.63 4.06
CA ALA A 75 -18.57 5.74 4.55
C ALA A 75 -18.01 4.65 5.48
N GLU A 76 -18.81 4.18 6.44
CA GLU A 76 -18.38 3.14 7.40
C GLU A 76 -18.21 1.76 6.73
N ASP A 77 -18.82 1.55 5.58
CA ASP A 77 -18.77 0.34 4.77
C ASP A 77 -18.78 0.65 3.26
N GLY A 78 -18.65 -0.40 2.45
CA GLY A 78 -18.57 -0.31 1.00
C GLY A 78 -17.17 -0.63 0.45
N ALA A 79 -17.11 -0.95 -0.85
CA ALA A 79 -15.90 -1.47 -1.50
C ALA A 79 -14.71 -0.49 -1.49
N THR A 80 -15.00 0.82 -1.48
CA THR A 80 -14.00 1.90 -1.46
C THR A 80 -13.79 2.51 -0.08
N SER A 81 -14.55 2.08 0.94
CA SER A 81 -14.47 2.64 2.29
C SER A 81 -13.06 2.48 2.87
N TRP A 82 -12.64 3.45 3.67
CA TRP A 82 -11.43 3.39 4.50
C TRP A 82 -11.41 2.17 5.44
N THR A 83 -12.59 1.65 5.80
CA THR A 83 -12.73 0.45 6.66
C THR A 83 -12.59 -0.85 5.87
N HIS A 84 -12.62 -0.81 4.54
CA HIS A 84 -12.56 -2.01 3.72
C HIS A 84 -11.14 -2.60 3.69
N PRO A 85 -10.96 -3.89 4.06
CA PRO A 85 -9.64 -4.51 4.23
C PRO A 85 -8.97 -4.97 2.93
N ALA A 86 -9.72 -5.05 1.82
CA ALA A 86 -9.17 -5.55 0.55
C ALA A 86 -8.02 -4.69 0.02
N ILE A 87 -7.00 -5.34 -0.52
CA ILE A 87 -5.81 -4.69 -1.11
C ILE A 87 -6.13 -4.14 -2.50
N VAL A 88 -7.03 -4.78 -3.25
CA VAL A 88 -7.52 -4.33 -4.55
C VAL A 88 -9.01 -4.00 -4.45
N THR A 89 -9.42 -2.90 -5.08
CA THR A 89 -10.83 -2.56 -5.27
C THR A 89 -11.23 -2.94 -6.69
N PRO A 90 -12.29 -3.76 -6.88
CA PRO A 90 -12.75 -4.15 -8.21
C PRO A 90 -13.04 -2.93 -9.08
N ASN A 91 -12.57 -2.95 -10.33
CA ASN A 91 -12.66 -1.87 -11.33
C ASN A 91 -11.98 -0.55 -10.92
N GLY A 92 -11.29 -0.52 -9.79
CA GLY A 92 -10.87 0.69 -9.11
C GLY A 92 -9.37 0.75 -8.84
N VAL A 93 -9.00 1.74 -8.02
CA VAL A 93 -7.63 1.97 -7.57
C VAL A 93 -7.61 2.11 -6.06
N ASN A 94 -6.62 1.52 -5.40
CA ASN A 94 -6.28 1.84 -4.01
C ASN A 94 -4.90 2.48 -3.93
N ALA A 95 -4.78 3.51 -3.11
CA ALA A 95 -3.50 3.95 -2.57
C ALA A 95 -3.35 3.36 -1.17
N LEU A 96 -2.26 2.64 -0.92
CA LEU A 96 -1.98 1.91 0.30
C LEU A 96 -0.68 2.41 0.93
N VAL A 97 -0.69 2.58 2.23
CA VAL A 97 0.50 2.76 3.06
C VAL A 97 0.79 1.42 3.70
N VAL A 98 1.98 0.88 3.46
CA VAL A 98 2.41 -0.37 4.06
C VAL A 98 3.64 -0.12 4.91
N ASP A 99 3.48 -0.35 6.20
CA ASP A 99 4.54 -0.32 7.20
C ASP A 99 4.96 -1.76 7.52
N LEU A 100 6.25 -2.00 7.58
CA LEU A 100 6.81 -3.26 8.02
C LEU A 100 7.59 -3.06 9.32
N GLU A 101 7.31 -3.90 10.30
CA GLU A 101 8.10 -4.02 11.53
C GLU A 101 9.54 -4.49 11.20
N PRO A 102 10.52 -4.24 12.08
CA PRO A 102 11.86 -4.80 11.93
C PRO A 102 11.80 -6.32 11.71
N GLY A 103 12.35 -6.77 10.58
CA GLY A 103 12.36 -8.16 10.15
C GLY A 103 11.00 -8.72 9.73
N GLY A 104 9.94 -7.91 9.70
CA GLY A 104 8.59 -8.30 9.33
C GLY A 104 8.49 -8.85 7.91
N VAL A 105 7.63 -9.84 7.72
CA VAL A 105 7.45 -10.58 6.47
C VAL A 105 5.97 -10.71 6.19
N SER A 106 5.51 -10.26 5.01
CA SER A 106 4.16 -10.51 4.57
C SER A 106 3.99 -11.97 4.13
N ASP A 107 2.75 -12.42 4.08
CA ASP A 107 2.42 -13.67 3.40
C ASP A 107 2.75 -13.58 1.90
N MET A 108 3.03 -14.75 1.30
CA MET A 108 3.10 -14.90 -0.14
C MET A 108 1.70 -14.78 -0.72
N HIS A 109 1.50 -13.82 -1.62
CA HIS A 109 0.20 -13.51 -2.18
C HIS A 109 0.27 -12.97 -3.60
N ARG A 110 -0.87 -13.01 -4.29
CA ARG A 110 -1.08 -12.52 -5.65
C ARG A 110 -2.44 -11.87 -5.74
N THR A 111 -2.48 -10.73 -6.39
CA THR A 111 -3.71 -10.01 -6.70
C THR A 111 -3.97 -9.93 -8.21
N VAL A 112 -5.23 -9.78 -8.61
CA VAL A 112 -5.65 -9.50 -10.00
C VAL A 112 -5.53 -8.00 -10.25
N SER A 113 -4.29 -7.53 -10.22
CA SER A 113 -3.96 -6.12 -10.36
C SER A 113 -2.62 -5.89 -11.05
N ILE A 114 -2.42 -4.65 -11.49
CA ILE A 114 -1.09 -4.07 -11.65
C ILE A 114 -0.84 -3.14 -10.45
N ASP A 115 0.34 -3.28 -9.84
CA ASP A 115 0.71 -2.50 -8.66
C ASP A 115 1.96 -1.67 -8.93
N PHE A 116 1.96 -0.44 -8.42
CA PHE A 116 3.14 0.42 -8.37
C PHE A 116 3.53 0.58 -6.90
N SER A 117 4.63 -0.06 -6.50
CA SER A 117 5.11 -0.05 -5.11
C SER A 117 6.39 0.74 -4.99
N ILE A 118 6.38 1.82 -4.21
CA ILE A 118 7.50 2.75 -4.06
C ILE A 118 8.05 2.65 -2.64
N CYS A 119 9.33 2.30 -2.50
CA CYS A 119 9.99 2.26 -1.20
C CYS A 119 10.22 3.69 -0.69
N VAL A 120 9.73 4.04 0.50
CA VAL A 120 9.82 5.42 1.02
C VAL A 120 10.77 5.53 2.21
N ILE A 121 10.83 4.52 3.07
CA ILE A 121 11.68 4.49 4.26
C ILE A 121 12.23 3.07 4.46
N GLY A 122 13.50 2.96 4.86
CA GLY A 122 14.14 1.68 5.17
C GLY A 122 14.57 0.93 3.91
N GLU A 123 14.70 -0.39 4.01
CA GLU A 123 15.06 -1.25 2.88
C GLU A 123 14.11 -2.44 2.82
N ILE A 124 13.55 -2.71 1.63
CA ILE A 124 12.47 -3.68 1.46
C ILE A 124 12.88 -4.72 0.43
N LEU A 125 12.85 -5.98 0.83
CA LEU A 125 13.03 -7.12 -0.08
C LEU A 125 11.67 -7.50 -0.65
N HIS A 126 11.58 -7.49 -1.98
CA HIS A 126 10.50 -8.09 -2.74
C HIS A 126 10.96 -9.46 -3.24
N GLU A 127 10.15 -10.49 -3.01
CA GLU A 127 10.48 -11.88 -3.32
C GLU A 127 9.33 -12.52 -4.11
N LEU A 128 9.66 -13.14 -5.25
CA LEU A 128 8.73 -13.88 -6.09
C LEU A 128 8.71 -15.37 -5.70
N ASP A 129 7.65 -16.09 -6.09
CA ASP A 129 7.50 -17.52 -5.81
C ASP A 129 8.49 -18.43 -6.54
N GLY A 130 9.19 -17.92 -7.56
CA GLY A 130 10.36 -18.55 -8.17
C GLY A 130 11.67 -18.40 -7.39
N GLY A 131 11.67 -17.63 -6.30
CA GLY A 131 12.85 -17.37 -5.45
C GLY A 131 13.69 -16.16 -5.87
N GLU A 132 13.35 -15.49 -6.97
CA GLU A 132 13.97 -14.22 -7.36
C GLU A 132 13.63 -13.12 -6.36
N THR A 133 14.63 -12.29 -6.05
CA THR A 133 14.49 -11.18 -5.09
C THR A 133 15.12 -9.90 -5.60
N VAL A 134 14.52 -8.76 -5.25
CA VAL A 134 15.13 -7.44 -5.40
C VAL A 134 15.06 -6.67 -4.09
N LEU A 135 16.15 -5.99 -3.73
CA LEU A 135 16.20 -5.06 -2.61
C LEU A 135 15.85 -3.66 -3.10
N LEU A 136 14.78 -3.09 -2.57
CA LEU A 136 14.33 -1.73 -2.85
C LEU A 136 14.85 -0.76 -1.80
N LYS A 137 15.34 0.39 -2.27
CA LYS A 137 15.82 1.47 -1.43
C LYS A 137 15.08 2.78 -1.73
N PRO A 138 14.91 3.66 -0.74
CA PRO A 138 14.32 4.98 -0.93
C PRO A 138 15.32 5.91 -1.62
N GLY A 139 14.79 6.89 -2.35
CA GLY A 139 15.61 7.94 -2.93
C GLY A 139 16.20 8.82 -1.85
N LEU A 140 17.52 8.92 -1.79
CA LEU A 140 18.22 9.80 -0.84
C LEU A 140 18.95 10.91 -1.60
N LEU A 141 18.56 12.16 -1.31
CA LEU A 141 19.35 13.34 -1.65
C LEU A 141 20.22 13.69 -0.45
N ILE A 142 21.52 13.40 -0.55
CA ILE A 142 22.50 13.91 0.42
C ILE A 142 22.91 15.30 -0.09
N GLU A 143 22.41 16.36 0.54
CA GLU A 143 22.84 17.73 0.23
C GLU A 143 24.29 17.93 0.70
N SER A 144 25.20 18.16 -0.25
CA SER A 144 26.63 18.33 0.03
C SER A 144 26.97 19.76 0.47
N HIS A 145 26.42 20.27 1.56
CA HIS A 145 26.81 21.59 2.06
C HIS A 145 26.91 21.66 3.60
N SER A 146 28.06 21.24 4.15
CA SER A 146 28.94 22.00 5.08
C SER A 146 29.75 21.11 6.05
N HIS A 147 31.08 21.13 5.87
CA HIS A 147 32.22 20.96 6.80
C HIS A 147 32.22 20.05 8.05
N MET A 148 31.27 19.15 8.30
CA MET A 148 31.44 18.06 9.28
C MET A 148 30.95 16.72 8.72
N ALA A 149 31.61 16.26 7.65
CA ALA A 149 31.50 14.87 7.24
C ALA A 149 32.34 14.00 8.18
N ILE A 150 31.77 13.61 9.32
CA ILE A 150 32.24 12.45 10.07
C ILE A 150 32.02 11.23 9.18
N ALA A 151 33.14 10.67 8.74
CA ALA A 151 33.35 9.41 8.02
C ALA A 151 32.18 8.42 8.02
N LEU A 152 31.46 8.39 6.89
CA LEU A 152 30.95 7.14 6.30
C LEU A 152 31.84 6.82 5.09
N THR A 153 33.08 6.46 5.37
CA THR A 153 33.99 5.92 4.35
C THR A 153 33.83 4.41 4.33
N THR A 154 33.12 3.90 3.31
CA THR A 154 33.61 2.91 2.34
C THR A 154 32.46 2.54 1.37
N ALA A 155 32.61 2.98 0.11
CA ALA A 155 31.88 2.54 -1.09
C ALA A 155 30.33 2.57 -1.08
N ASP A 156 29.73 3.76 -1.22
CA ASP A 156 28.47 4.04 -1.96
C ASP A 156 27.90 5.43 -1.61
N SER A 157 28.74 6.47 -1.58
CA SER A 157 28.30 7.87 -1.46
C SER A 157 27.57 8.41 -2.71
N ALA A 158 26.99 7.51 -3.51
CA ALA A 158 26.19 7.82 -4.67
C ALA A 158 24.73 8.05 -4.23
N ARG A 159 24.10 9.10 -4.74
CA ARG A 159 22.64 9.26 -4.71
C ARG A 159 21.97 7.90 -4.88
N CYS A 160 21.25 7.42 -3.86
CA CYS A 160 20.46 6.22 -4.03
C CYS A 160 19.30 6.60 -4.95
N ALA A 161 19.27 6.02 -6.15
CA ALA A 161 18.12 6.17 -7.02
C ALA A 161 16.90 5.61 -6.29
N GLN A 162 15.79 6.33 -6.32
CA GLN A 162 14.55 5.86 -5.73
C GLN A 162 14.08 4.60 -6.46
N ASP A 163 13.97 3.49 -5.73
CA ASP A 163 13.46 2.24 -6.30
C ASP A 163 11.94 2.18 -6.22
N HIS A 164 11.34 1.63 -7.27
CA HIS A 164 9.94 1.23 -7.29
C HIS A 164 9.78 -0.06 -8.08
N ILE A 165 8.71 -0.78 -7.81
CA ILE A 165 8.32 -1.99 -8.52
C ILE A 165 7.05 -1.72 -9.33
N VAL A 166 7.06 -2.21 -10.57
CA VAL A 166 5.86 -2.42 -11.36
C VAL A 166 5.53 -3.91 -11.30
N GLN A 167 4.51 -4.25 -10.54
CA GLN A 167 4.09 -5.62 -10.32
C GLN A 167 2.90 -5.97 -11.20
N ARG A 168 3.02 -7.00 -12.02
CA ARG A 168 2.02 -7.36 -13.05
C ARG A 168 1.33 -8.68 -12.72
N GLY A 169 0.52 -8.70 -11.66
CA GLY A 169 -0.24 -9.88 -11.24
C GLY A 169 0.65 -11.07 -10.82
N THR A 170 1.84 -10.81 -10.29
CA THR A 170 2.79 -11.85 -9.84
C THR A 170 2.55 -12.23 -8.38
N ASN A 171 2.81 -13.50 -8.07
CA ASN A 171 2.79 -13.99 -6.70
C ASN A 171 4.09 -13.56 -5.99
N HIS A 172 3.97 -12.90 -4.85
CA HIS A 172 5.08 -12.23 -4.19
C HIS A 172 4.87 -12.09 -2.68
N LYS A 173 5.95 -11.75 -1.97
CA LYS A 173 5.88 -11.26 -0.58
C LYS A 173 6.84 -10.09 -0.38
N TRP A 174 6.57 -9.30 0.64
CA TRP A 174 7.38 -8.20 1.11
C TRP A 174 8.09 -8.60 2.40
N ARG A 175 9.35 -8.24 2.53
CA ARG A 175 10.12 -8.42 3.76
C ARG A 175 10.88 -7.15 4.08
N ASN A 176 10.82 -6.70 5.34
CA ASN A 176 11.75 -5.71 5.82
C ASN A 176 13.14 -6.33 5.89
N ALA A 177 14.10 -5.75 5.15
CA ALA A 177 15.47 -6.25 5.10
C ALA A 177 16.22 -5.99 6.42
N SER A 178 15.85 -4.92 7.14
CA SER A 178 16.43 -4.61 8.44
C SER A 178 15.80 -5.45 9.54
N LYS A 179 16.60 -5.84 10.54
CA LYS A 179 16.14 -6.52 11.77
C LYS A 179 15.95 -5.58 12.95
N THR A 180 16.33 -4.31 12.80
CA THR A 180 16.29 -3.32 13.89
C THR A 180 15.44 -2.09 13.55
N GLU A 181 15.37 -1.73 12.27
CA GLU A 181 14.65 -0.54 11.81
C GLU A 181 13.36 -0.91 11.07
N PRO A 182 12.27 -0.15 11.23
CA PRO A 182 11.06 -0.35 10.45
C PRO A 182 11.25 0.14 9.01
N ALA A 183 10.39 -0.32 8.10
CA ALA A 183 10.38 0.11 6.71
C ALA A 183 8.97 0.52 6.25
N ARG A 184 8.89 1.34 5.20
CA ARG A 184 7.64 1.78 4.60
C ARG A 184 7.72 1.80 3.08
N PHE A 185 6.66 1.35 2.44
CA PHE A 185 6.40 1.63 1.03
C PHE A 185 4.97 2.11 0.80
N ILE A 186 4.76 2.79 -0.32
CA ILE A 186 3.45 3.18 -0.81
C ILE A 186 3.11 2.29 -2.00
N GLY A 187 1.99 1.60 -1.94
CA GLY A 187 1.46 0.80 -3.03
C GLY A 187 0.29 1.50 -3.70
N VAL A 188 0.27 1.54 -5.03
CA VAL A 188 -0.92 1.90 -5.81
C VAL A 188 -1.35 0.67 -6.58
N THR A 189 -2.52 0.12 -6.24
CA THR A 189 -3.05 -1.07 -6.91
C THR A 189 -4.17 -0.65 -7.84
N LEU A 190 -4.11 -1.11 -9.09
CA LEU A 190 -5.15 -0.94 -10.10
C LEU A 190 -5.64 -2.32 -10.51
N SER A 191 -6.95 -2.58 -10.39
CA SER A 191 -7.52 -3.83 -10.88
C SER A 191 -7.20 -4.01 -12.36
N CYS A 192 -6.74 -5.20 -12.76
CA CYS A 192 -6.48 -5.50 -14.17
C CYS A 192 -7.53 -6.47 -14.73
N GLU A 193 -7.64 -6.49 -16.06
CA GLU A 193 -8.44 -7.52 -16.72
C GLU A 193 -7.83 -8.91 -16.43
N PRO A 194 -8.65 -9.92 -16.10
CA PRO A 194 -8.17 -11.28 -15.96
C PRO A 194 -7.52 -11.78 -17.26
N PHE A 195 -6.37 -12.47 -17.16
CA PHE A 195 -5.67 -13.04 -18.29
C PHE A 195 -5.11 -14.43 -17.97
N ASP A 196 -4.84 -15.22 -19.01
CA ASP A 196 -4.32 -16.57 -18.88
C ASP A 196 -2.81 -16.59 -18.63
N ILE A 197 -2.40 -17.39 -17.64
CA ILE A 197 -1.02 -17.75 -17.35
C ILE A 197 -0.91 -19.27 -17.47
N ALA A 198 -0.24 -19.74 -18.54
CA ALA A 198 -0.05 -21.16 -18.82
C ALA A 198 -1.36 -21.98 -18.80
N GLY A 199 -2.41 -21.45 -19.43
CA GLY A 199 -3.73 -22.10 -19.54
C GLY A 199 -4.58 -22.05 -18.27
N LYS A 200 -4.21 -21.20 -17.30
CA LYS A 200 -5.01 -20.93 -16.10
C LYS A 200 -5.26 -19.43 -15.99
N GLN A 201 -6.52 -19.06 -15.83
CA GLN A 201 -6.93 -17.70 -15.48
C GLN A 201 -6.16 -17.19 -14.24
N LEU A 202 -5.70 -15.94 -14.32
CA LEU A 202 -5.15 -15.24 -13.17
C LEU A 202 -6.22 -15.15 -12.07
N GLN A 203 -5.83 -15.52 -10.86
CA GLN A 203 -6.69 -15.52 -9.69
C GLN A 203 -5.92 -14.97 -8.49
N GLU A 204 -6.66 -14.31 -7.61
CA GLU A 204 -6.23 -13.98 -6.25
C GLU A 204 -5.64 -15.23 -5.57
N LYS A 205 -4.51 -15.07 -4.89
CA LYS A 205 -3.92 -16.08 -4.01
C LYS A 205 -3.48 -15.38 -2.74
N PHE A 206 -3.92 -15.85 -1.60
CA PHE A 206 -3.43 -15.38 -0.31
C PHE A 206 -3.04 -16.60 0.51
N ALA A 207 -1.77 -16.70 0.90
CA ALA A 207 -1.38 -17.62 1.97
C ALA A 207 -1.83 -17.00 3.30
N GLY A 208 -2.57 -17.74 4.14
CA GLY A 208 -3.01 -17.27 5.45
C GLY A 208 -4.41 -16.60 5.49
N ASP A 209 -5.02 -16.61 6.68
CA ASP A 209 -6.41 -16.19 6.91
C ASP A 209 -6.59 -14.65 6.95
N THR A 210 -5.50 -13.90 7.12
CA THR A 210 -5.50 -12.47 7.50
C THR A 210 -6.22 -11.55 6.51
N PHE A 211 -6.07 -11.80 5.20
CA PHE A 211 -6.74 -11.06 4.13
C PHE A 211 -7.70 -11.93 3.30
N ALA A 212 -7.55 -13.25 3.37
CA ALA A 212 -8.36 -14.20 2.61
C ALA A 212 -9.84 -14.13 3.00
N ASP A 213 -10.16 -13.93 4.28
CA ASP A 213 -11.55 -13.85 4.74
C ASP A 213 -12.19 -12.47 4.52
N ALA A 214 -11.37 -11.44 4.38
CA ALA A 214 -11.75 -10.09 4.00
C ALA A 214 -12.10 -9.96 2.50
N ALA A 215 -11.39 -10.68 1.63
CA ALA A 215 -11.64 -10.71 0.18
C ALA A 215 -12.86 -11.55 -0.21
N LYS A 216 -13.33 -12.47 0.66
CA LYS A 216 -14.55 -13.29 0.46
C LYS A 216 -15.87 -12.52 0.65
N GLY A 217 -15.85 -11.19 0.65
CA GLY A 217 -17.05 -10.36 0.61
C GLY A 217 -17.85 -10.55 -0.68
N LYS A 218 -18.71 -11.59 -0.68
CA LYS A 218 -19.77 -11.93 -1.65
C LYS A 218 -19.32 -11.94 -3.13
N SER A 219 -18.65 -13.03 -3.53
CA SER A 219 -18.72 -13.50 -4.92
C SER A 219 -19.36 -14.88 -4.95
N ALA A 220 -20.45 -14.98 -5.71
CA ALA A 220 -21.28 -16.14 -6.07
C ALA A 220 -22.16 -16.69 -4.91
N SER A 221 -23.44 -17.04 -5.08
CA SER A 221 -24.27 -17.32 -6.24
C SER A 221 -25.73 -17.33 -5.79
N ASN A 222 -26.66 -16.91 -6.65
CA ASN A 222 -27.87 -17.67 -7.03
C ASN A 222 -28.72 -16.80 -7.96
N LEU A 223 -29.05 -17.37 -9.13
CA LEU A 223 -30.23 -17.09 -9.97
C LEU A 223 -30.62 -15.62 -10.21
#